data_AF-A0A7J5Q402-F1
#
_entry.id   AF-A0A7J5Q402-F1
#
_cell.length_a   1.000
_cell.length_b   1.000
_cell.length_c   1.000
_cell.angle_alpha   90.00
_cell.angle_beta   90.00
_cell.angle_gamma   90.00
#
_symmetry.space_group_name_H-M   'P 1'
#
loop_
_entity.id
_entity.type
_entity.pdbx_description
1 polymer ?
#
loop_
_entity_poly.entity_id
_entity_poly.type
_entity_poly.pdbx_seq_one_letter_code
_entity_poly.pdbx_strand_id
1 'polypeptide(L)'
;MTTHLLFPSDTPHYENVPFEVPNSWVWCRLEDIAYVASGSTPDKTCFVENGVPYIKMYNLRNQKIDFAYHPQYITEEVHNGKLQRSRTEVG
;
A
#
# COMPACT_ATOMS: atom_id res chain seq x y z
N MET A 1 -23.76 5.78 37.84
CA MET A 1 -23.99 5.41 36.44
C MET A 1 -23.62 6.62 35.61
N THR A 2 -22.40 6.64 35.07
CA THR A 2 -21.92 7.77 34.29
C THR A 2 -21.78 7.28 32.86
N THR A 3 -22.68 7.74 32.00
CA THR A 3 -22.68 7.46 30.57
C THR A 3 -21.44 8.11 29.96
N HIS A 4 -20.41 7.32 29.69
CA HIS A 4 -19.31 7.76 28.84
C HIS A 4 -19.82 7.80 27.41
N LEU A 5 -20.21 8.99 26.96
CA LEU A 5 -20.45 9.27 25.55
C LEU A 5 -19.09 9.24 24.85
N LEU A 6 -18.78 8.13 24.19
CA LEU A 6 -17.70 8.04 23.22
C LEU A 6 -18.15 8.80 21.97
N PHE A 7 -17.59 10.00 21.75
CA PHE A 7 -17.64 10.62 20.44
C PHE A 7 -16.54 9.98 19.57
N PRO A 8 -16.87 9.31 18.44
CA PRO A 8 -15.85 8.83 17.53
C PRO A 8 -15.26 10.03 16.77
N SER A 9 -13.94 10.11 16.71
CA SER A 9 -13.25 11.14 15.93
C SER A 9 -13.22 10.76 14.45
N ASP A 10 -13.60 11.69 13.56
CA ASP A 10 -13.53 11.49 12.11
C ASP A 10 -12.24 12.04 11.47
N THR A 11 -11.27 12.53 12.25
CA THR A 11 -9.79 12.59 11.99
C THR A 11 -9.10 13.62 12.92
N PRO A 12 -8.24 13.22 13.88
CA PRO A 12 -7.49 14.14 14.73
C PRO A 12 -5.98 13.96 14.52
N HIS A 13 -5.35 14.76 13.66
CA HIS A 13 -3.89 14.70 13.51
C HIS A 13 -3.20 15.37 14.72
N TYR A 14 -3.09 14.59 15.81
CA TYR A 14 -2.11 14.62 16.91
C TYR A 14 -2.11 15.80 17.89
N GLU A 15 -2.99 15.72 18.89
CA GLU A 15 -2.65 15.88 20.33
C GLU A 15 -3.49 14.98 21.26
N ASN A 16 -4.43 14.17 20.75
CA ASN A 16 -5.21 13.22 21.54
C ASN A 16 -5.14 11.83 20.89
N VAL A 17 -4.38 10.93 21.52
CA VAL A 17 -4.35 9.51 21.14
C VAL A 17 -5.78 8.95 21.24
N PRO A 18 -6.24 8.13 20.28
CA PRO A 18 -7.65 7.74 20.20
C PRO A 18 -8.10 6.88 21.39
N PHE A 19 -7.15 6.28 22.13
CA PHE A 19 -7.36 5.55 23.38
C PHE A 19 -6.01 5.28 24.08
N GLU A 20 -6.07 4.90 25.36
CA GLU A 20 -4.91 4.44 26.13
C GLU A 20 -4.36 3.12 25.57
N VAL A 21 -3.04 3.05 25.40
CA VAL A 21 -2.33 1.84 24.96
C VAL A 21 -1.44 1.31 26.08
N PRO A 22 -1.03 0.03 26.07
CA PRO A 22 -0.09 -0.48 27.05
C PRO A 22 1.20 0.35 27.10
N ASN A 23 1.87 0.39 28.26
CA ASN A 23 3.08 1.20 28.46
C ASN A 23 4.23 0.89 27.49
N SER A 24 4.23 -0.28 26.85
CA SER A 24 5.23 -0.68 25.85
C SER A 24 4.88 -0.28 24.41
N TRP A 25 3.72 0.34 24.18
CA TRP A 25 3.22 0.71 22.85
C TRP A 25 3.28 2.22 22.66
N VAL A 26 3.44 2.64 21.41
CA VAL A 26 3.40 4.05 21.02
C VAL A 26 2.61 4.19 19.73
N TRP A 27 1.82 5.26 19.63
CA TRP A 27 1.20 5.65 18.38
C TRP A 27 2.27 6.24 17.46
N CYS A 28 2.43 5.65 16.28
CA CYS A 28 3.25 6.18 15.20
C CYS A 28 2.42 6.26 13.92
N ARG A 29 2.89 7.00 12.93
CA ARG A 29 2.34 6.96 11.57
C ARG A 29 2.90 5.75 10.83
N LEU A 30 2.14 5.20 9.89
CA LEU A 30 2.60 4.07 9.08
C LEU A 30 3.91 4.40 8.32
N GLU A 31 4.05 5.64 7.86
CA GLU A 31 5.26 6.14 7.20
C GLU A 31 6.50 6.17 8.11
N ASP A 32 6.32 6.18 9.43
CA ASP A 32 7.44 6.14 10.39
C ASP A 32 8.07 4.73 10.45
N ILE A 33 7.34 3.68 10.03
CA ILE A 33 7.76 2.27 10.15
C ILE A 33 7.73 1.49 8.83
N ALA A 34 7.24 2.08 7.74
CA ALA A 34 7.15 1.45 6.45
C ALA A 34 7.28 2.46 5.31
N TYR A 35 7.83 2.01 4.18
CA TYR A 35 7.75 2.77 2.93
C TYR A 35 6.32 2.71 2.39
N VAL A 36 5.64 3.85 2.34
CA VAL A 36 4.28 3.97 1.82
C VAL A 36 4.30 4.73 0.51
N ALA A 37 3.85 4.09 -0.57
CA ALA A 37 3.71 4.72 -1.88
C ALA A 37 2.41 4.29 -2.55
N SER A 38 1.87 5.18 -3.39
CA SER A 38 0.77 4.82 -4.28
C SER A 38 1.30 4.20 -5.57
N GLY A 39 0.50 3.32 -6.18
CA GLY A 39 0.78 2.82 -7.53
C GLY A 39 0.60 3.90 -8.60
N SER A 40 1.07 3.63 -9.81
CA SER A 40 0.85 4.48 -10.99
C SER A 40 0.53 3.62 -12.20
N THR A 41 -0.26 4.16 -13.13
CA THR A 41 -0.62 3.47 -14.37
C THR A 41 0.29 3.95 -15.50
N PRO A 42 1.13 3.07 -16.09
CA PRO A 42 1.91 3.42 -17.27
C PRO A 42 1.01 3.50 -18.51
N ASP A 43 1.53 4.06 -19.59
CA ASP A 43 0.81 4.15 -20.85
C ASP A 43 0.63 2.77 -21.48
N LYS A 44 -0.39 2.59 -22.33
CA LYS A 44 -0.67 1.30 -22.97
C LYS A 44 0.50 0.78 -23.81
N THR A 45 1.33 1.68 -24.34
CA THR A 45 2.52 1.37 -25.14
C THR A 45 3.66 0.75 -24.33
N CYS A 46 3.60 0.85 -22.99
CA CYS A 46 4.60 0.29 -22.10
C CYS A 46 4.45 -1.22 -21.85
N PHE A 47 3.34 -1.81 -22.32
CA PHE A 47 3.05 -3.23 -22.09
C PHE A 47 3.65 -4.10 -23.20
N VAL A 48 4.27 -5.20 -22.79
CA VAL A 48 4.99 -6.14 -23.65
C VAL A 48 4.52 -7.56 -23.39
N GLU A 49 4.82 -8.47 -24.32
CA GLU A 49 4.43 -9.88 -24.21
C GLU A 49 5.15 -10.60 -23.05
N ASN A 50 6.42 -10.25 -22.80
CA ASN A 50 7.24 -10.82 -21.73
C ASN A 50 8.07 -9.70 -21.07
N GLY A 51 8.21 -9.73 -19.74
CA GLY A 51 8.95 -8.70 -19.01
C GLY A 51 8.69 -8.75 -17.50
N VAL A 52 8.77 -7.59 -16.85
CA VAL A 52 8.50 -7.47 -15.41
C VAL A 52 6.98 -7.53 -15.17
N PRO A 53 6.47 -8.39 -14.25
CA PRO A 53 5.05 -8.49 -13.98
C PRO A 53 4.45 -7.16 -13.50
N TYR A 54 3.33 -6.76 -14.12
CA TYR A 54 2.53 -5.61 -13.70
C TYR A 54 1.23 -6.10 -13.04
N ILE A 55 1.12 -5.90 -11.73
CA ILE A 55 0.02 -6.41 -10.91
C ILE A 55 -1.10 -5.37 -10.79
N LYS A 56 -2.35 -5.81 -10.97
CA LYS A 56 -3.57 -5.01 -10.77
C LYS A 56 -4.44 -5.60 -9.66
N MET A 57 -5.44 -4.86 -9.18
CA MET A 57 -6.28 -5.34 -8.07
C MET A 57 -7.01 -6.65 -8.35
N TYR A 58 -7.34 -6.96 -9.61
CA TYR A 58 -7.96 -8.23 -9.95
C TYR A 58 -7.02 -9.45 -9.78
N ASN A 59 -5.71 -9.23 -9.61
CA ASN A 59 -4.74 -10.29 -9.33
C ASN A 59 -4.76 -10.71 -7.85
N LEU A 60 -5.35 -9.91 -6.95
CA LEU A 60 -5.57 -10.34 -5.57
C LEU A 60 -6.78 -11.28 -5.54
N ARG A 61 -6.52 -12.58 -5.44
CA ARG A 61 -7.53 -13.65 -5.47
C ARG A 61 -7.28 -14.64 -4.37
N ASN A 62 -8.33 -15.09 -3.69
CA ASN A 62 -8.23 -16.13 -2.65
C ASN A 62 -7.16 -15.80 -1.59
N GLN A 63 -7.11 -14.53 -1.14
CA GLN A 63 -6.12 -14.01 -0.19
C GLN A 63 -4.65 -14.18 -0.63
N LYS A 64 -4.40 -14.24 -1.95
CA LYS A 64 -3.07 -14.41 -2.56
C LYS A 64 -2.93 -13.55 -3.80
N ILE A 65 -1.70 -13.26 -4.18
CA ILE A 65 -1.39 -12.65 -5.48
C ILE A 65 -1.33 -13.78 -6.51
N ASP A 66 -2.25 -13.74 -7.46
CA ASP A 66 -2.33 -14.66 -8.59
C ASP A 66 -1.69 -14.02 -9.83
N PHE A 67 -0.43 -14.40 -10.06
CA PHE A 67 0.37 -13.92 -11.20
C PHE A 67 -0.09 -14.51 -12.55
N ALA A 68 -0.83 -15.62 -12.53
CA ALA A 68 -1.27 -16.31 -13.74
C ALA A 68 -2.62 -15.79 -14.26
N TYR A 69 -3.39 -15.08 -13.43
CA TYR A 69 -4.67 -14.51 -13.82
C TYR A 69 -4.51 -13.19 -14.60
N HIS A 70 -4.72 -13.23 -15.92
CA HIS A 70 -4.51 -12.10 -16.84
C HIS A 70 -3.12 -11.45 -16.68
N PRO A 71 -2.04 -12.19 -16.97
CA PRO A 71 -0.68 -11.69 -16.81
C PRO A 71 -0.45 -10.49 -17.74
N GLN A 72 0.18 -9.45 -17.21
CA GLN A 72 0.63 -8.30 -17.96
C GLN A 72 2.07 -8.00 -17.60
N TYR A 73 2.85 -7.59 -18.58
CA TYR A 73 4.27 -7.31 -18.39
C TYR A 73 4.61 -5.92 -18.90
N ILE A 74 5.59 -5.30 -18.27
CA ILE A 74 6.20 -4.03 -18.66
C ILE A 74 7.70 -4.23 -18.87
N THR A 75 8.32 -3.28 -19.57
CA THR A 75 9.78 -3.28 -19.73
C THR A 75 10.49 -2.93 -18.42
N GLU A 76 11.75 -3.35 -18.29
CA GLU A 76 12.62 -2.95 -17.18
C GLU A 76 12.82 -1.43 -17.11
N GLU A 77 12.86 -0.75 -18.27
CA GLU A 77 12.97 0.71 -18.34
C GLU A 77 11.78 1.39 -17.64
N VAL A 78 10.55 0.91 -17.89
CA VAL A 78 9.35 1.46 -17.25
C VAL A 78 9.34 1.13 -15.75
N HIS A 79 9.75 -0.08 -15.38
CA HIS A 79 9.86 -0.52 -13.98
C HIS A 79 10.88 0.31 -13.18
N ASN A 80 12.06 0.53 -13.74
CA ASN A 80 13.16 1.24 -13.09
C ASN A 80 13.06 2.78 -13.21
N GLY A 81 12.29 3.29 -14.18
CA GLY A 81 12.03 4.71 -14.39
C GLY A 81 10.68 5.14 -13.84
N LYS A 82 9.67 5.24 -14.72
CA LYS A 82 8.34 5.80 -14.40
C LYS A 82 7.66 5.14 -13.19
N LEU A 83 7.91 3.85 -12.96
CA LEU A 83 7.31 3.08 -11.87
C LEU A 83 8.28 2.75 -10.73
N GLN A 84 9.42 3.45 -10.63
CA GLN A 84 10.43 3.22 -9.60
C GLN A 84 9.84 3.19 -8.18
N ARG A 85 8.86 4.06 -7.88
CA ARG A 85 8.19 4.13 -6.58
C ARG A 85 7.34 2.91 -6.21
N SER A 86 7.01 2.09 -7.20
CA SER A 86 6.25 0.84 -7.01
C SER A 86 7.16 -0.37 -6.80
N ARG A 87 8.48 -0.17 -6.80
CA ARG A 87 9.44 -1.21 -6.44
C ARG A 87 9.30 -1.51 -4.96
N THR A 88 9.19 -2.79 -4.66
CA THR A 88 9.27 -3.30 -3.30
C THR A 88 10.65 -3.89 -3.11
N GLU A 89 11.30 -3.54 -2.01
CA GLU A 89 12.54 -4.18 -1.58
C GLU A 89 12.16 -5.26 -0.55
N VAL A 90 12.92 -6.36 -0.53
CA VAL A 90 12.79 -7.33 0.56
C VAL A 90 13.38 -6.66 1.80
N GLY A 91 12.53 -6.46 2.82
CA GLY A 91 12.95 -5.99 4.13
C GLY A 91 13.72 -7.04 4.91
#